data_AF-A0A2Z6M7R7-F1
#
_entry.id   AF-A0A2Z6M7R7-F1
#
_cell.length_a   1.000
_cell.length_b   1.000
_cell.length_c   1.000
_cell.angle_alpha   90.00
_cell.angle_beta   90.00
_cell.angle_gamma   90.00
#
_symmetry.space_group_name_H-M   'P 1'
#
loop_
_entity.id
_entity.type
_entity.pdbx_description
1 polymer ?
#
loop_
_entity_poly.entity_id
_entity_poly.type
_entity_poly.pdbx_seq_one_letter_code
_entity_poly.pdbx_strand_id
1 'polypeptide(L)'
;MLTAVLKFMADATAMCFSPHNNGLFLNYTSKCIQHILSSLNQLCHNKTQFEEEDKKNTIFCLKSSFTYAAKILNVTLPDSGESSITTSKAFTLANNLLDLIVSIESCLGSAYASRLVAAASPWLPDVVLALVSPSVLQQTDSGSEHSSASEQIKLNFPKWPLVVAKTMLLSAVNEDEGDHECSHPDKYSAFNKLLAMLIILLKKNRSIRDAIGDIFLVCSLVGLEQRDFKLALGLLQFVCSKLFNHDDRDWGDMMLSTLQEIYPKIERGRAEHTNDDELEKLTQAKNLIEPLWMYHRYESGKVNMTDD
;
A
#
# COMPACT_ATOMS: atom_id res chain seq x y z
N MET A 1 -3.26 -24.43 -13.78
CA MET A 1 -3.06 -23.87 -15.13
C MET A 1 -2.48 -22.45 -15.09
N LEU A 2 -3.07 -21.51 -14.35
CA LEU A 2 -2.64 -20.11 -14.30
C LEU A 2 -1.17 -19.90 -13.90
N THR A 3 -0.67 -20.63 -12.88
CA THR A 3 0.75 -20.58 -12.48
C THR A 3 1.70 -21.00 -13.60
N ALA A 4 1.32 -21.97 -14.44
CA ALA A 4 2.15 -22.40 -15.55
C ALA A 4 2.21 -21.34 -16.66
N VAL A 5 1.12 -20.62 -16.90
CA VAL A 5 1.09 -19.48 -17.83
C VAL A 5 1.95 -18.33 -17.30
N LEU A 6 1.83 -17.99 -16.01
CA LEU A 6 2.70 -17.00 -15.36
C LEU A 6 4.17 -17.38 -15.45
N LYS A 7 4.50 -18.66 -15.22
CA LYS A 7 5.85 -19.18 -15.40
C LYS A 7 6.36 -18.96 -16.82
N PHE A 8 5.58 -19.40 -17.82
CA PHE A 8 5.95 -19.25 -19.23
C PHE A 8 6.20 -17.78 -19.59
N MET A 9 5.32 -16.88 -19.18
CA MET A 9 5.51 -15.44 -19.42
C MET A 9 6.74 -14.89 -18.71
N ALA A 10 6.98 -15.27 -17.45
CA ALA A 10 8.17 -14.86 -16.70
C ALA A 10 9.45 -15.34 -17.39
N ASP A 11 9.50 -16.61 -17.81
CA ASP A 11 10.64 -17.19 -18.51
C ASP A 11 10.84 -16.52 -19.88
N ALA A 12 9.77 -16.26 -20.63
CA ALA A 12 9.83 -15.56 -21.92
C ALA A 12 10.29 -14.10 -21.80
N THR A 13 9.85 -13.41 -20.74
CA THR A 13 10.27 -12.03 -20.44
C THR A 13 11.73 -12.00 -20.03
N ALA A 14 12.17 -12.92 -19.17
CA ALA A 14 13.57 -13.02 -18.73
C ALA A 14 14.53 -13.39 -19.86
N MET A 15 14.08 -14.12 -20.87
CA MET A 15 14.85 -14.44 -22.08
C MET A 15 14.79 -13.31 -23.15
N CYS A 16 14.15 -12.18 -22.85
CA CYS A 16 13.98 -11.04 -23.74
C CYS A 16 13.39 -11.41 -25.11
N PHE A 17 12.57 -12.46 -25.19
CA PHE A 17 12.03 -12.93 -26.47
C PHE A 17 11.04 -11.93 -27.11
N SER A 18 10.44 -11.04 -26.31
CA SER A 18 9.44 -10.10 -26.80
C SER A 18 9.28 -8.86 -25.90
N PRO A 19 10.28 -7.97 -25.82
CA PRO A 19 10.27 -6.80 -24.92
C PRO A 19 9.08 -5.85 -25.19
N HIS A 20 8.62 -5.76 -26.45
CA HIS A 20 7.45 -4.95 -26.81
C HIS A 20 6.13 -5.42 -26.17
N ASN A 21 6.08 -6.64 -25.62
CA ASN A 21 4.89 -7.21 -24.97
C ASN A 21 4.90 -7.05 -23.44
N ASN A 22 5.91 -6.39 -22.85
CA ASN A 22 6.05 -6.20 -21.40
C ASN A 22 4.78 -5.59 -20.78
N GLY A 23 4.22 -4.55 -21.41
CA GLY A 23 2.97 -3.93 -20.96
C GLY A 23 1.73 -4.83 -21.10
N LEU A 24 1.73 -5.82 -21.99
CA LEU A 24 0.66 -6.82 -22.09
C LEU A 24 0.81 -7.89 -21.01
N PHE A 25 2.04 -8.34 -20.75
CA PHE A 25 2.34 -9.31 -19.70
C PHE A 25 2.02 -8.76 -18.31
N LEU A 26 2.34 -7.50 -18.03
CA LEU A 26 1.95 -6.85 -16.77
C LEU A 26 0.42 -6.80 -16.61
N ASN A 27 -0.30 -6.38 -17.64
CA ASN A 27 -1.77 -6.30 -17.60
C ASN A 27 -2.42 -7.68 -17.40
N TYR A 28 -1.96 -8.69 -18.16
CA TYR A 28 -2.47 -10.04 -18.04
C TYR A 28 -2.17 -10.64 -16.65
N THR A 29 -0.96 -10.42 -16.14
CA THR A 29 -0.55 -10.85 -14.80
C THR A 29 -1.41 -10.17 -13.74
N SER A 30 -1.65 -8.86 -13.86
CA SER A 30 -2.53 -8.11 -12.96
C SER A 30 -3.94 -8.71 -12.92
N LYS A 31 -4.55 -8.95 -14.08
CA LYS A 31 -5.88 -9.60 -14.19
C LYS A 31 -5.89 -11.01 -13.59
N CYS A 32 -4.80 -11.77 -13.75
CA CYS A 32 -4.67 -13.09 -13.14
C CYS A 32 -4.68 -13.02 -11.61
N ILE A 33 -3.92 -12.08 -11.01
CA ILE A 33 -3.91 -11.90 -9.56
C ILE A 33 -5.27 -11.38 -9.07
N GLN A 34 -5.92 -10.48 -9.79
CA GLN A 34 -7.29 -10.03 -9.47
C GLN A 34 -8.30 -11.18 -9.48
N HIS A 35 -8.21 -12.08 -10.46
CA HIS A 35 -9.04 -13.27 -10.50
C HIS A 35 -8.76 -14.21 -9.31
N ILE A 36 -7.49 -14.36 -8.91
CA ILE A 36 -7.14 -15.10 -7.68
C ILE A 36 -7.76 -14.42 -6.45
N LEU A 37 -7.65 -13.10 -6.33
CA LEU A 37 -8.21 -12.32 -5.22
C LEU A 37 -9.73 -12.47 -5.14
N SER A 38 -10.45 -12.38 -6.26
CA SER A 38 -11.91 -12.57 -6.30
C SER A 38 -12.28 -13.98 -5.88
N SER A 39 -11.54 -14.98 -6.35
CA SER A 39 -11.75 -16.39 -6.01
C SER A 39 -11.52 -16.65 -4.52
N LEU A 40 -10.45 -16.10 -3.95
CA LEU A 40 -10.17 -16.18 -2.51
C LEU A 40 -11.29 -15.53 -1.70
N ASN A 41 -11.73 -14.31 -2.06
CA ASN A 41 -12.81 -13.64 -1.34
C ASN A 41 -14.10 -14.47 -1.34
N GLN A 42 -14.46 -15.04 -2.51
CA GLN A 42 -15.65 -15.89 -2.64
C GLN A 42 -15.56 -17.12 -1.75
N LEU A 43 -14.39 -17.78 -1.71
CA LEU A 43 -14.15 -18.93 -0.84
C LEU A 43 -14.32 -18.58 0.64
N CYS A 44 -13.86 -17.40 1.05
CA CYS A 44 -13.91 -16.95 2.45
C CYS A 44 -15.32 -16.56 2.88
N HIS A 45 -16.09 -15.93 1.99
CA HIS A 45 -17.48 -15.57 2.27
C HIS A 45 -18.42 -16.77 2.28
N ASN A 46 -18.20 -17.75 1.40
CA ASN A 46 -19.08 -18.91 1.28
C ASN A 46 -18.91 -19.93 2.43
N LYS A 47 -17.97 -19.71 3.37
CA LYS A 47 -17.65 -20.64 4.47
C LYS A 47 -17.53 -22.10 4.02
N THR A 48 -17.11 -22.33 2.77
CA THR A 48 -16.85 -23.68 2.28
C THR A 48 -15.73 -24.25 3.12
N GLN A 49 -16.00 -25.39 3.77
CA GLN A 49 -15.06 -26.03 4.68
C GLN A 49 -13.86 -26.52 3.87
N PHE A 50 -12.81 -25.70 3.84
CA PHE A 50 -11.59 -25.98 3.09
C PHE A 50 -10.80 -27.04 3.86
N GLU A 51 -10.61 -28.22 3.28
CA GLU A 51 -9.76 -29.24 3.87
C GLU A 51 -8.33 -28.71 3.98
N GLU A 52 -7.59 -29.12 5.02
CA GLU A 52 -6.21 -28.66 5.22
C GLU A 52 -5.30 -29.03 4.04
N GLU A 53 -5.58 -30.15 3.35
CA GLU A 53 -4.84 -30.55 2.17
C GLU A 53 -5.08 -29.60 0.99
N ASP A 54 -6.33 -29.17 0.79
CA ASP A 54 -6.67 -28.16 -0.22
C ASP A 54 -5.99 -26.83 0.09
N LYS A 55 -5.92 -26.41 1.37
CA LYS A 55 -5.21 -25.18 1.77
C LYS A 55 -3.72 -25.26 1.43
N LYS A 56 -3.09 -26.41 1.67
CA LYS A 56 -1.68 -26.67 1.33
C LYS A 56 -1.43 -26.61 -0.18
N ASN A 57 -2.27 -27.26 -0.97
CA ASN A 57 -2.16 -27.25 -2.43
C ASN A 57 -2.39 -25.84 -3.01
N THR A 58 -3.34 -25.12 -2.43
CA THR A 58 -3.66 -23.74 -2.79
C THR A 58 -2.48 -22.82 -2.49
N ILE A 59 -1.92 -22.85 -1.27
CA ILE A 59 -0.79 -21.98 -0.92
C ILE A 59 0.44 -22.28 -1.78
N PHE A 60 0.67 -23.53 -2.17
CA PHE A 60 1.76 -23.88 -3.07
C PHE A 60 1.62 -23.18 -4.43
N CYS A 61 0.42 -23.25 -5.04
CA CYS A 61 0.12 -22.56 -6.28
C CYS A 61 0.22 -21.04 -6.15
N LEU A 62 -0.25 -20.47 -5.03
CA LEU A 62 -0.21 -19.04 -4.77
C LEU A 62 1.21 -18.51 -4.59
N LYS A 63 2.06 -19.25 -3.87
CA LYS A 63 3.49 -18.92 -3.73
C LYS A 63 4.18 -18.85 -5.09
N SER A 64 4.00 -19.87 -5.93
CA SER A 64 4.58 -19.87 -7.27
C SER A 64 4.03 -18.74 -8.13
N SER A 65 2.71 -18.49 -8.08
CA SER A 65 2.07 -17.42 -8.85
C SER A 65 2.58 -16.04 -8.43
N PHE A 66 2.75 -15.80 -7.12
CA PHE A 66 3.37 -14.59 -6.59
C PHE A 66 4.79 -14.42 -7.13
N THR A 67 5.63 -15.46 -7.02
CA THR A 67 7.02 -15.40 -7.49
C THR A 67 7.11 -15.09 -8.97
N TYR A 68 6.28 -15.71 -9.82
CA TYR A 68 6.31 -15.44 -11.25
C TYR A 68 5.77 -14.04 -11.59
N ALA A 69 4.74 -13.57 -10.90
CA ALA A 69 4.25 -12.21 -11.05
C ALA A 69 5.31 -11.17 -10.65
N ALA A 70 6.02 -11.41 -9.53
CA ALA A 70 7.12 -10.58 -9.08
C ALA A 70 8.32 -10.60 -10.04
N LYS A 71 8.63 -11.76 -10.66
CA LYS A 71 9.64 -11.85 -11.72
C LYS A 71 9.29 -11.01 -12.93
N ILE A 72 8.05 -11.11 -13.41
CA ILE A 72 7.57 -10.28 -14.53
C ILE A 72 7.70 -8.80 -14.17
N LEU A 73 7.32 -8.43 -12.94
CA LEU A 73 7.50 -7.07 -12.44
C LEU A 73 8.97 -6.63 -12.46
N ASN A 74 9.87 -7.42 -11.86
CA ASN A 74 11.31 -7.13 -11.80
C ASN A 74 11.95 -6.95 -13.18
N VAL A 75 11.62 -7.80 -14.16
CA VAL A 75 12.22 -7.69 -15.51
C VAL A 75 11.65 -6.52 -16.31
N THR A 76 10.40 -6.12 -16.05
CA THR A 76 9.74 -5.04 -16.81
C THR A 76 9.99 -3.65 -16.24
N LEU A 77 10.45 -3.53 -14.98
CA LEU A 77 10.77 -2.25 -14.34
C LEU A 77 11.97 -1.52 -14.98
N PRO A 78 13.12 -2.17 -15.27
CA PRO A 78 14.29 -1.50 -15.88
C PRO A 78 14.04 -0.98 -17.30
N ASP A 79 13.23 -1.70 -18.09
CA ASP A 79 12.91 -1.36 -19.48
C ASP A 79 11.79 -0.29 -19.60
N SER A 80 11.29 0.23 -18.48
CA SER A 80 10.16 1.17 -18.45
C SER A 80 10.49 2.60 -18.85
N GLY A 81 11.66 2.84 -19.44
CA GLY A 81 12.01 4.11 -20.06
C GLY A 81 10.85 4.63 -20.91
N GLU A 82 10.27 5.75 -20.46
CA GLU A 82 9.37 6.64 -21.20
C GLU A 82 7.88 6.25 -21.34
N SER A 83 7.38 5.11 -20.83
CA SER A 83 5.94 4.77 -20.96
C SER A 83 5.16 4.79 -19.65
N SER A 84 4.39 5.87 -19.43
CA SER A 84 3.43 6.03 -18.32
C SER A 84 2.44 4.87 -18.16
N ILE A 85 2.08 4.22 -19.27
CA ILE A 85 1.18 3.06 -19.31
C ILE A 85 1.81 1.84 -18.62
N THR A 86 3.10 1.61 -18.84
CA THR A 86 3.82 0.48 -18.22
C THR A 86 3.94 0.69 -16.72
N THR A 87 4.23 1.92 -16.30
CA THR A 87 4.29 2.35 -14.90
C THR A 87 2.97 2.16 -14.16
N SER A 88 1.83 2.61 -14.74
CA SER A 88 0.51 2.39 -14.14
C SER A 88 0.18 0.90 -13.96
N LYS A 89 0.54 0.06 -14.94
CA LYS A 89 0.32 -1.39 -14.86
C LYS A 89 1.20 -2.05 -13.80
N ALA A 90 2.46 -1.62 -13.66
CA ALA A 90 3.37 -2.08 -12.62
C ALA A 90 2.84 -1.71 -11.23
N PHE A 91 2.38 -0.46 -11.06
CA PHE A 91 1.73 0.02 -9.84
C PHE A 91 0.50 -0.82 -9.46
N THR A 92 -0.38 -1.06 -10.44
CA THR A 92 -1.59 -1.88 -10.22
C THR A 92 -1.22 -3.31 -9.81
N LEU A 93 -0.24 -3.92 -10.48
CA LEU A 93 0.22 -5.27 -10.14
C LEU A 93 0.82 -5.33 -8.73
N ALA A 94 1.63 -4.35 -8.34
CA ALA A 94 2.23 -4.29 -7.00
C ALA A 94 1.16 -4.20 -5.89
N ASN A 95 0.14 -3.36 -6.09
CA ASN A 95 -1.02 -3.29 -5.18
C ASN A 95 -1.74 -4.64 -5.08
N ASN A 96 -2.00 -5.30 -6.23
CA ASN A 96 -2.64 -6.63 -6.25
C ASN A 96 -1.80 -7.70 -5.52
N LEU A 97 -0.47 -7.62 -5.59
CA LEU A 97 0.43 -8.55 -4.88
C LEU A 97 0.40 -8.35 -3.37
N LEU A 98 0.35 -7.10 -2.88
CA LEU A 98 0.19 -6.81 -1.45
C LEU A 98 -1.20 -7.25 -0.95
N ASP A 99 -2.24 -6.97 -1.74
CA ASP A 99 -3.61 -7.41 -1.45
C ASP A 99 -3.74 -8.93 -1.39
N LEU A 100 -2.92 -9.65 -2.16
CA LEU A 100 -2.90 -11.12 -2.14
C LEU A 100 -2.42 -11.65 -0.79
N ILE A 101 -1.38 -11.05 -0.21
CA ILE A 101 -0.87 -11.43 1.12
C ILE A 101 -1.94 -11.19 2.19
N VAL A 102 -2.55 -10.01 2.17
CA VAL A 102 -3.64 -9.64 3.08
C VAL A 102 -4.84 -10.59 2.94
N SER A 103 -5.25 -10.87 1.71
CA SER A 103 -6.40 -11.73 1.44
C SER A 103 -6.13 -13.15 1.91
N ILE A 104 -4.96 -13.71 1.63
CA ILE A 104 -4.55 -15.03 2.12
C ILE A 104 -4.55 -15.09 3.64
N GLU A 105 -4.06 -14.06 4.31
CA GLU A 105 -4.04 -14.05 5.77
C GLU A 105 -5.45 -14.01 6.36
N SER A 106 -6.35 -13.21 5.79
CA SER A 106 -7.75 -13.16 6.20
C SER A 106 -8.51 -14.47 5.95
N CYS A 107 -8.11 -15.20 4.90
CA CYS A 107 -8.85 -16.34 4.36
C CYS A 107 -8.34 -17.70 4.83
N LEU A 108 -7.03 -17.90 4.75
CA LEU A 108 -6.34 -19.15 5.04
C LEU A 108 -5.65 -19.09 6.41
N GLY A 109 -5.42 -17.89 6.95
CA GLY A 109 -4.79 -17.67 8.25
C GLY A 109 -3.31 -17.29 8.18
N SER A 110 -2.80 -16.75 9.28
CA SER A 110 -1.44 -16.20 9.39
C SER A 110 -0.33 -17.22 9.10
N ALA A 111 -0.51 -18.49 9.45
CA ALA A 111 0.49 -19.53 9.17
C ALA A 111 0.74 -19.69 7.64
N TYR A 112 -0.33 -19.63 6.85
CA TYR A 112 -0.24 -19.72 5.39
C TYR A 112 0.29 -18.41 4.78
N ALA A 113 -0.17 -17.26 5.27
CA ALA A 113 0.36 -15.97 4.86
C ALA A 113 1.86 -15.83 5.14
N SER A 114 2.33 -16.31 6.29
CA SER A 114 3.77 -16.31 6.65
C SER A 114 4.61 -17.10 5.64
N ARG A 115 4.08 -18.22 5.12
CA ARG A 115 4.75 -19.01 4.07
C ARG A 115 4.81 -18.26 2.73
N LEU A 116 3.83 -17.41 2.44
CA LEU A 116 3.86 -16.53 1.28
C LEU A 116 4.83 -15.36 1.50
N VAL A 117 4.79 -14.71 2.67
CA VAL A 117 5.72 -13.62 3.03
C VAL A 117 7.18 -14.07 2.91
N ALA A 118 7.50 -15.30 3.33
CA ALA A 118 8.83 -15.86 3.14
C ALA A 118 9.24 -15.98 1.66
N ALA A 119 8.28 -16.28 0.76
CA ALA A 119 8.53 -16.32 -0.68
C ALA A 119 8.53 -14.92 -1.32
N ALA A 120 7.80 -13.96 -0.74
CA ALA A 120 7.70 -12.58 -1.20
C ALA A 120 8.90 -11.72 -0.78
N SER A 121 9.53 -12.03 0.36
CA SER A 121 10.60 -11.23 0.96
C SER A 121 11.75 -10.88 -0.01
N PRO A 122 12.27 -11.81 -0.86
CA PRO A 122 13.29 -11.46 -1.84
C PRO A 122 12.84 -10.46 -2.92
N TRP A 123 11.53 -10.39 -3.18
CA TRP A 123 10.90 -9.54 -4.20
C TRP A 123 10.35 -8.23 -3.65
N LEU A 124 10.44 -8.02 -2.33
CA LEU A 124 9.92 -6.82 -1.69
C LEU A 124 10.50 -5.53 -2.30
N PRO A 125 11.80 -5.43 -2.62
CA PRO A 125 12.34 -4.24 -3.30
C PRO A 125 11.67 -3.96 -4.64
N ASP A 126 11.39 -4.98 -5.46
CA ASP A 126 10.76 -4.82 -6.77
C ASP A 126 9.31 -4.35 -6.65
N VAL A 127 8.58 -4.93 -5.69
CA VAL A 127 7.22 -4.49 -5.37
C VAL A 127 7.20 -3.03 -4.92
N VAL A 128 8.16 -2.61 -4.09
CA VAL A 128 8.30 -1.22 -3.64
C VAL A 128 8.63 -0.28 -4.80
N LEU A 129 9.58 -0.64 -5.67
CA LEU A 129 9.93 0.18 -6.83
C LEU A 129 8.74 0.34 -7.77
N ALA A 130 7.96 -0.71 -8.00
CA ALA A 130 6.74 -0.63 -8.79
C ALA A 130 5.66 0.26 -8.15
N LEU A 131 5.51 0.24 -6.83
CA LEU A 131 4.57 1.13 -6.12
C LEU A 131 4.97 2.60 -6.28
N VAL A 132 6.26 2.89 -6.21
CA VAL A 132 6.79 4.26 -6.26
C VAL A 132 6.95 4.78 -7.69
N SER A 133 6.94 3.90 -8.69
CA SER A 133 7.17 4.26 -10.09
C SER A 133 6.28 5.39 -10.63
N PRO A 134 4.97 5.50 -10.32
CA PRO A 134 4.16 6.62 -10.81
C PRO A 134 4.53 7.96 -10.18
N SER A 135 4.95 7.97 -8.91
CA SER A 135 5.31 9.19 -8.19
C SER A 135 6.68 9.73 -8.61
N VAL A 136 7.63 8.84 -8.93
CA VAL A 136 8.96 9.24 -9.44
C VAL A 136 8.88 9.83 -10.84
N LEU A 137 8.07 9.25 -11.73
CA LEU A 137 7.89 9.76 -13.10
C LEU A 137 7.22 11.14 -13.15
N GLN A 138 6.32 11.43 -12.23
CA GLN A 138 5.66 12.75 -12.14
C GLN A 138 6.63 13.89 -11.75
N GLN A 139 7.72 13.61 -11.03
CA GLN A 139 8.72 14.63 -10.71
C GLN A 139 9.66 14.96 -11.88
N THR A 140 9.79 14.06 -12.85
CA THR A 140 10.69 14.24 -14.00
C THR A 140 10.01 14.90 -15.21
N ASP A 141 8.70 14.73 -15.40
CA ASP A 141 7.97 15.27 -16.55
C ASP A 141 6.83 16.21 -16.11
N SER A 142 7.07 17.52 -16.19
CA SER A 142 6.11 18.57 -15.83
C SER A 142 5.09 18.91 -16.93
N GLY A 143 4.82 18.01 -17.90
CA GLY A 143 4.09 18.37 -19.12
C GLY A 143 3.19 17.31 -19.77
N SER A 144 3.04 16.12 -19.20
CA SER A 144 2.24 15.03 -19.78
C SER A 144 1.05 14.67 -18.88
N GLU A 145 -0.08 14.36 -19.50
CA GLU A 145 -1.27 13.78 -18.85
C GLU A 145 -0.92 12.38 -18.32
N HIS A 146 -0.24 12.33 -17.18
CA HIS A 146 0.10 11.10 -16.49
C HIS A 146 -0.93 10.85 -15.41
N SER A 147 -1.61 9.69 -15.47
CA SER A 147 -2.54 9.31 -14.42
C SER A 147 -1.77 9.08 -13.12
N SER A 148 -1.93 10.01 -12.19
CA SER A 148 -1.17 10.04 -10.94
C SER A 148 -1.50 8.81 -10.09
N ALA A 149 -0.61 8.47 -9.14
CA ALA A 149 -0.91 7.45 -8.13
C ALA A 149 -2.24 7.74 -7.41
N SER A 150 -2.54 9.03 -7.19
CA SER A 150 -3.79 9.51 -6.60
C SER A 150 -5.02 9.14 -7.43
N GLU A 151 -5.01 9.37 -8.74
CA GLU A 151 -6.12 8.98 -9.62
C GLU A 151 -6.33 7.46 -9.64
N GLN A 152 -5.26 6.68 -9.70
CA GLN A 152 -5.35 5.22 -9.74
C GLN A 152 -5.90 4.64 -8.43
N ILE A 153 -5.48 5.20 -7.28
CA ILE A 153 -5.99 4.81 -5.95
C ILE A 153 -7.47 5.20 -5.81
N LYS A 154 -7.87 6.37 -6.32
CA LYS A 154 -9.28 6.80 -6.33
C LYS A 154 -10.16 5.89 -7.18
N LEU A 155 -9.66 5.40 -8.33
CA LEU A 155 -10.39 4.49 -9.20
C LEU A 155 -10.55 3.09 -8.59
N ASN A 156 -9.47 2.54 -8.01
CA ASN A 156 -9.46 1.21 -7.41
C ASN A 156 -8.66 1.22 -6.12
N PHE A 157 -9.34 1.47 -4.99
CA PHE A 157 -8.69 1.53 -3.70
C PHE A 157 -8.15 0.14 -3.28
N PRO A 158 -6.82 -0.01 -3.06
CA PRO A 158 -6.24 -1.28 -2.66
C PRO A 158 -6.65 -1.67 -1.24
N LYS A 159 -6.71 -2.97 -0.94
CA LYS A 159 -7.14 -3.45 0.38
C LYS A 159 -6.06 -3.32 1.44
N TRP A 160 -4.79 -3.40 1.06
CA TRP A 160 -3.68 -3.47 1.99
C TRP A 160 -3.54 -2.22 2.89
N PRO A 161 -3.77 -0.96 2.43
CA PRO A 161 -3.75 0.20 3.32
C PRO A 161 -4.88 0.17 4.35
N LEU A 162 -6.05 -0.39 4.00
CA LEU A 162 -7.14 -0.59 4.98
C LEU A 162 -6.69 -1.47 6.14
N VAL A 163 -5.89 -2.49 5.85
CA VAL A 163 -5.35 -3.39 6.87
C VAL A 163 -4.32 -2.69 7.73
N VAL A 164 -3.42 -1.89 7.13
CA VAL A 164 -2.47 -1.05 7.87
C VAL A 164 -3.20 -0.12 8.84
N ALA A 165 -4.21 0.59 8.37
CA ALA A 165 -4.97 1.52 9.21
C ALA A 165 -5.66 0.80 10.38
N LYS A 166 -6.29 -0.35 10.10
CA LYS A 166 -6.97 -1.15 11.12
C LYS A 166 -6.00 -1.71 12.16
N THR A 167 -4.85 -2.23 11.75
CA THR A 167 -3.87 -2.77 12.69
C THR A 167 -3.26 -1.67 13.55
N MET A 168 -3.01 -0.49 12.99
CA MET A 168 -2.48 0.66 13.74
C MET A 168 -3.45 1.14 14.82
N LEU A 169 -4.74 1.29 14.49
CA LEU A 169 -5.77 1.68 15.46
C LEU A 169 -5.96 0.64 16.56
N LEU A 170 -5.90 -0.65 16.23
CA LEU A 170 -6.01 -1.73 17.22
C LEU A 170 -4.81 -1.73 18.19
N SER A 171 -3.60 -1.45 17.70
CA SER A 171 -2.44 -1.36 18.59
C SER A 171 -2.49 -0.16 19.53
N ALA A 172 -3.07 0.97 19.11
CA ALA A 172 -3.19 2.16 19.95
C ALA A 172 -4.16 1.95 21.13
N VAL A 173 -5.25 1.21 20.93
CA VAL A 173 -6.23 0.89 21.99
C VAL A 173 -5.63 -0.05 23.05
N ASN A 174 -4.75 -0.97 22.65
CA ASN A 174 -4.14 -1.94 23.55
C ASN A 174 -2.99 -1.36 24.40
N GLU A 175 -2.46 -0.18 24.06
CA GLU A 175 -1.42 0.49 24.85
C GLU A 175 -2.02 1.28 26.05
N ASP A 176 -3.31 1.62 26.01
CA ASP A 176 -4.00 2.41 27.05
C ASP A 176 -4.64 1.53 28.14
N GLU A 177 -4.94 0.26 27.83
CA GLU A 177 -5.46 -0.71 28.80
C GLU A 177 -4.31 -1.55 29.39
N GLY A 178 -3.75 -1.06 30.50
CA GLY A 178 -2.78 -1.79 31.30
C GLY A 178 -3.31 -3.16 31.75
N ASP A 179 -2.69 -4.20 31.21
CA ASP A 179 -2.62 -5.55 31.76
C ASP A 179 -3.96 -6.26 32.02
N HIS A 180 -4.57 -6.85 30.98
CA HIS A 180 -5.29 -8.12 31.15
C HIS A 180 -5.25 -8.99 29.88
N GLU A 181 -4.70 -10.18 30.10
CA GLU A 181 -4.50 -11.30 29.20
C GLU A 181 -5.84 -11.90 28.68
N CYS A 182 -6.19 -11.67 27.40
CA CYS A 182 -6.79 -12.68 26.49
C CYS A 182 -7.16 -12.13 25.08
N SER A 183 -6.29 -12.45 24.13
CA SER A 183 -6.63 -13.07 22.84
C SER A 183 -7.65 -12.38 21.91
N HIS A 184 -7.15 -11.47 21.08
CA HIS A 184 -7.42 -11.60 19.65
C HIS A 184 -6.14 -12.11 18.97
N PRO A 185 -6.19 -13.20 18.18
CA PRO A 185 -5.00 -13.65 17.46
C PRO A 185 -4.52 -12.48 16.61
N ASP A 186 -3.23 -12.14 16.69
CA ASP A 186 -2.59 -11.05 15.94
C ASP A 186 -3.10 -11.04 14.50
N LYS A 187 -4.17 -10.27 14.27
CA LYS A 187 -4.88 -10.30 13.01
C LYS A 187 -3.96 -9.59 12.04
N TYR A 188 -3.52 -10.31 11.02
CA TYR A 188 -2.52 -9.83 10.07
C TYR A 188 -1.06 -9.85 10.56
N SER A 189 -0.68 -10.74 11.47
CA SER A 189 0.71 -10.85 11.96
C SER A 189 1.75 -11.13 10.87
N ALA A 190 1.41 -11.89 9.83
CA ALA A 190 2.33 -12.16 8.72
C ALA A 190 2.52 -10.90 7.86
N PHE A 191 1.43 -10.20 7.54
CA PHE A 191 1.49 -8.93 6.82
C PHE A 191 2.21 -7.84 7.64
N ASN A 192 2.00 -7.76 8.95
CA ASN A 192 2.73 -6.84 9.82
C ASN A 192 4.24 -7.12 9.83
N LYS A 193 4.66 -8.39 9.75
CA LYS A 193 6.09 -8.75 9.56
C LYS A 193 6.62 -8.25 8.21
N LEU A 194 5.84 -8.35 7.13
CA LEU A 194 6.21 -7.80 5.83
C LEU A 194 6.36 -6.26 5.90
N LEU A 195 5.43 -5.57 6.56
CA LEU A 195 5.52 -4.12 6.77
C LEU A 195 6.76 -3.73 7.58
N ALA A 196 7.13 -4.51 8.60
CA ALA A 196 8.36 -4.27 9.35
C ALA A 196 9.60 -4.40 8.44
N MET A 197 9.63 -5.40 7.55
CA MET A 197 10.70 -5.53 6.54
C MET A 197 10.72 -4.34 5.58
N LEU A 198 9.55 -3.88 5.14
CA LEU A 198 9.38 -2.69 4.30
C LEU A 198 9.98 -1.46 4.98
N ILE A 199 9.63 -1.18 6.24
CA ILE A 199 10.15 -0.04 7.00
C ILE A 199 11.68 -0.10 7.10
N ILE A 200 12.25 -1.28 7.37
CA ILE A 200 13.71 -1.47 7.42
C ILE A 200 14.36 -1.19 6.06
N LEU A 201 13.72 -1.60 4.96
CA LEU A 201 14.20 -1.33 3.60
C LEU A 201 14.19 0.19 3.31
N LEU A 202 13.12 0.88 3.67
CA LEU A 202 12.92 2.31 3.39
C LEU A 202 13.85 3.21 4.18
N LYS A 203 14.31 2.80 5.38
CA LYS A 203 15.33 3.54 6.16
C LYS A 203 16.63 3.80 5.38
N LYS A 204 16.92 3.01 4.35
CA LYS A 204 18.15 3.13 3.55
C LYS A 204 18.04 4.14 2.41
N ASN A 205 16.83 4.55 2.01
CA ASN A 205 16.63 5.41 0.86
C ASN A 205 15.51 6.43 1.10
N ARG A 206 15.91 7.69 1.33
CA ARG A 206 14.99 8.78 1.68
C ARG A 206 13.98 9.09 0.58
N SER A 207 14.35 9.04 -0.70
CA SER A 207 13.42 9.37 -1.78
C SER A 207 12.34 8.29 -1.95
N ILE A 208 12.71 7.01 -1.84
CA ILE A 208 11.74 5.91 -1.87
C ILE A 208 10.84 5.97 -0.62
N ARG A 209 11.41 6.30 0.55
CA ARG A 209 10.64 6.49 1.79
C ARG A 209 9.61 7.61 1.65
N ASP A 210 10.00 8.74 1.06
CA ASP A 210 9.09 9.87 0.78
C ASP A 210 7.95 9.45 -0.14
N ALA A 211 8.26 8.79 -1.27
CA ALA A 211 7.24 8.35 -2.21
C ALA A 211 6.29 7.28 -1.64
N ILE A 212 6.79 6.34 -0.83
CA ILE A 212 5.91 5.38 -0.12
C ILE A 212 5.04 6.11 0.91
N GLY A 213 5.62 7.07 1.65
CA GLY A 213 4.85 7.89 2.58
C GLY A 213 3.74 8.67 1.89
N ASP A 214 4.03 9.21 0.71
CA ASP A 214 3.05 9.87 -0.15
C ASP A 214 1.88 8.95 -0.53
N ILE A 215 2.15 7.70 -0.92
CA ILE A 215 1.08 6.70 -1.19
C ILE A 215 0.16 6.51 0.02
N PHE A 216 0.70 6.45 1.24
CA PHE A 216 -0.11 6.35 2.45
C PHE A 216 -0.92 7.63 2.72
N LEU A 217 -0.34 8.81 2.50
CA LEU A 217 -1.02 10.09 2.64
C LEU A 217 -2.14 10.24 1.60
N VAL A 218 -1.91 9.86 0.35
CA VAL A 218 -2.94 9.80 -0.71
C VAL A 218 -4.06 8.85 -0.31
N CYS A 219 -3.74 7.67 0.24
CA CYS A 219 -4.77 6.77 0.75
C CYS A 219 -5.55 7.38 1.93
N SER A 220 -4.88 8.17 2.79
CA SER A 220 -5.52 8.91 3.89
C SER A 220 -6.47 9.99 3.36
N LEU A 221 -6.04 10.70 2.31
CA LEU A 221 -6.82 11.71 1.62
C LEU A 221 -8.11 11.12 1.04
N VAL A 222 -8.04 9.94 0.42
CA VAL A 222 -9.23 9.22 -0.06
C VAL A 222 -10.15 8.86 1.11
N GLY A 223 -9.61 8.43 2.25
CA GLY A 223 -10.39 8.21 3.47
C GLY A 223 -11.13 9.47 3.93
N LEU A 224 -10.48 10.63 3.92
CA LEU A 224 -11.11 11.92 4.25
C LEU A 224 -12.23 12.29 3.26
N GLU A 225 -11.99 12.12 1.96
CA GLU A 225 -12.98 12.38 0.90
C GLU A 225 -14.22 11.48 1.04
N GLN A 226 -14.02 10.22 1.45
CA GLN A 226 -15.09 9.24 1.65
C GLN A 226 -15.71 9.27 3.06
N ARG A 227 -15.27 10.19 3.94
CA ARG A 227 -15.64 10.25 5.36
C ARG A 227 -15.33 8.97 6.15
N ASP A 228 -14.39 8.14 5.68
CA ASP A 228 -13.81 7.07 6.49
C ASP A 228 -12.67 7.63 7.35
N PHE A 229 -13.04 8.29 8.43
CA PHE A 229 -12.08 8.91 9.35
C PHE A 229 -11.24 7.88 10.12
N LYS A 230 -11.68 6.62 10.20
CA LYS A 230 -10.87 5.51 10.77
C LYS A 230 -9.73 5.18 9.84
N LEU A 231 -10.00 5.05 8.55
CA LEU A 231 -8.97 4.84 7.54
C LEU A 231 -7.95 6.00 7.55
N ALA A 232 -8.44 7.24 7.46
CA ALA A 232 -7.58 8.41 7.43
C ALA A 232 -6.68 8.50 8.67
N LEU A 233 -7.26 8.38 9.87
CA LEU A 233 -6.50 8.44 11.12
C LEU A 233 -5.47 7.30 11.24
N GLY A 234 -5.86 6.06 10.96
CA GLY A 234 -4.96 4.91 11.11
C GLY A 234 -3.75 4.97 10.17
N LEU A 235 -3.94 5.49 8.95
CA LEU A 235 -2.84 5.70 8.01
C LEU A 235 -1.94 6.87 8.42
N LEU A 236 -2.50 8.00 8.88
CA LEU A 236 -1.72 9.12 9.40
C LEU A 236 -0.88 8.69 10.62
N GLN A 237 -1.45 7.94 11.56
CA GLN A 237 -0.73 7.35 12.68
C GLN A 237 0.42 6.45 12.20
N PHE A 238 0.17 5.61 11.21
CA PHE A 238 1.23 4.76 10.66
C PHE A 238 2.38 5.58 10.07
N VAL A 239 2.09 6.61 9.28
CA VAL A 239 3.09 7.49 8.68
C VAL A 239 3.89 8.22 9.76
N CYS A 240 3.22 8.87 10.72
CA CYS A 240 3.86 9.70 11.74
C CYS A 240 4.57 8.92 12.85
N SER A 241 4.22 7.65 13.08
CA SER A 241 4.78 6.87 14.20
C SER A 241 5.65 5.69 13.77
N LYS A 242 5.43 5.11 12.58
CA LYS A 242 6.17 3.91 12.12
C LYS A 242 7.09 4.20 10.93
N LEU A 243 6.64 5.03 9.99
CA LEU A 243 7.42 5.32 8.78
C LEU A 243 8.43 6.46 8.99
N PHE A 244 7.99 7.51 9.69
CA PHE A 244 8.81 8.62 10.14
C PHE A 244 8.77 8.67 11.67
N ASN A 245 9.87 9.09 12.29
CA ASN A 245 9.83 9.39 13.72
C ASN A 245 9.16 10.76 13.87
N HIS A 246 8.40 10.96 14.95
CA HIS A 246 7.75 12.25 15.25
C HIS A 246 8.77 13.42 15.35
N ASP A 247 10.02 13.12 15.67
CA ASP A 247 11.13 14.09 15.72
C ASP A 247 11.84 14.28 14.36
N ASP A 248 11.59 13.40 13.39
CA ASP A 248 12.15 13.46 12.03
C ASP A 248 11.33 14.47 11.22
N ARG A 249 11.64 15.76 11.39
CA ARG A 249 11.04 16.89 10.65
C ARG A 249 11.44 16.94 9.16
N ASP A 250 11.99 15.85 8.65
CA ASP A 250 12.68 15.80 7.37
C ASP A 250 11.82 15.09 6.31
N TRP A 251 10.53 15.47 6.26
CA TRP A 251 9.59 15.03 5.23
C TRP A 251 10.08 15.51 3.85
N GLY A 252 9.94 14.66 2.83
CA GLY A 252 10.29 15.03 1.47
C GLY A 252 9.14 15.76 0.77
N ASP A 253 9.44 16.28 -0.42
CA ASP A 253 8.56 17.22 -1.09
C ASP A 253 7.24 16.56 -1.57
N MET A 254 7.24 15.25 -1.86
CA MET A 254 6.00 14.54 -2.24
C MET A 254 5.01 14.51 -1.08
N MET A 255 5.48 14.06 0.10
CA MET A 255 4.62 13.99 1.27
C MET A 255 4.14 15.36 1.73
N LEU A 256 5.00 16.38 1.64
CA LEU A 256 4.63 17.76 1.98
C LEU A 256 3.55 18.30 1.04
N SER A 257 3.61 17.98 -0.25
CA SER A 257 2.56 18.33 -1.21
C SER A 257 1.22 17.72 -0.82
N THR A 258 1.19 16.42 -0.51
CA THR A 258 -0.07 15.76 -0.12
C THR A 258 -0.56 16.21 1.26
N LEU A 259 0.36 16.56 2.18
CA LEU A 259 0.01 17.15 3.47
C LEU A 259 -0.74 18.49 3.32
N GLN A 260 -0.39 19.29 2.32
CA GLN A 260 -1.10 20.55 1.99
C GLN A 260 -2.56 20.33 1.61
N GLU A 261 -2.89 19.18 1.01
CA GLU A 261 -4.28 18.85 0.70
C GLU A 261 -5.03 18.24 1.90
N ILE A 262 -4.32 17.51 2.76
CA ILE A 262 -4.90 16.83 3.92
C ILE A 262 -5.32 17.83 5.00
N TYR A 263 -4.44 18.76 5.37
CA TYR A 263 -4.68 19.65 6.52
C TYR A 263 -5.97 20.49 6.37
N PRO A 264 -6.22 21.17 5.23
CA PRO A 264 -7.47 21.92 5.03
C PRO A 264 -8.72 21.03 5.04
N LYS A 265 -8.63 19.79 4.56
CA LYS A 265 -9.76 18.84 4.59
C LYS A 265 -10.08 18.38 6.01
N ILE A 266 -9.08 18.24 6.88
CA ILE A 266 -9.31 17.96 8.30
C ILE A 266 -9.98 19.16 8.97
N GLU A 267 -9.50 20.39 8.75
CA GLU A 267 -10.11 21.59 9.32
C GLU A 267 -11.55 21.79 8.83
N ARG A 268 -11.79 21.59 7.53
CA ARG A 268 -13.14 21.66 6.95
C ARG A 268 -14.05 20.59 7.53
N GLY A 269 -13.58 19.35 7.59
CA GLY A 269 -14.33 18.24 8.21
C GLY A 269 -14.74 18.62 9.63
N ARG A 270 -13.80 19.14 10.42
CA ARG A 270 -14.03 19.59 11.81
C ARG A 270 -15.13 20.64 11.93
N ALA A 271 -15.18 21.59 11.01
CA ALA A 271 -16.20 22.65 11.00
C ALA A 271 -17.59 22.16 10.56
N GLU A 272 -17.66 21.09 9.76
CA GLU A 272 -18.89 20.56 9.16
C GLU A 272 -19.57 19.44 9.98
N HIS A 273 -19.00 19.02 11.13
CA HIS A 273 -19.44 17.81 11.83
C HIS A 273 -20.79 17.86 12.53
N THR A 274 -21.36 16.65 12.66
CA THR A 274 -22.61 16.36 13.39
C THR A 274 -22.46 15.27 14.47
N ASN A 275 -21.31 14.57 14.56
CA ASN A 275 -21.09 13.41 15.46
C ASN A 275 -19.76 13.54 16.24
N ASP A 276 -19.81 13.28 17.55
CA ASP A 276 -18.66 13.38 18.47
C ASP A 276 -17.52 12.40 18.13
N ASP A 277 -17.85 11.17 17.71
CA ASP A 277 -16.86 10.13 17.35
C ASP A 277 -16.07 10.49 16.08
N GLU A 278 -16.66 11.26 15.16
CA GLU A 278 -15.96 11.76 13.96
C GLU A 278 -15.04 12.92 14.31
N LEU A 279 -15.55 13.85 15.12
CA LEU A 279 -14.80 15.00 15.61
C LEU A 279 -13.58 14.58 16.42
N GLU A 280 -13.71 13.55 17.26
CA GLU A 280 -12.59 13.00 18.02
C GLU A 280 -11.48 12.50 17.08
N LYS A 281 -11.81 11.68 16.07
CA LYS A 281 -10.81 11.15 15.14
C LYS A 281 -10.11 12.23 14.34
N LEU A 282 -10.84 13.26 13.91
CA LEU A 282 -10.24 14.37 13.17
C LEU A 282 -9.44 15.30 14.08
N THR A 283 -9.80 15.40 15.35
CA THR A 283 -8.97 16.07 16.35
C THR A 283 -7.66 15.32 16.58
N GLN A 284 -7.71 14.00 16.73
CA GLN A 284 -6.51 13.16 16.82
C GLN A 284 -5.66 13.26 15.55
N ALA A 285 -6.28 13.21 14.37
CA ALA A 285 -5.59 13.35 13.09
C ALA A 285 -4.89 14.72 12.96
N LYS A 286 -5.56 15.81 13.36
CA LYS A 286 -4.95 17.15 13.40
C LYS A 286 -3.73 17.17 14.32
N ASN A 287 -3.87 16.67 15.56
CA ASN A 287 -2.80 16.70 16.54
C ASN A 287 -1.53 15.96 16.06
N LEU A 288 -1.69 14.91 15.23
CA LEU A 288 -0.57 14.16 14.65
C LEU A 288 0.21 14.95 13.59
N ILE A 289 -0.48 15.78 12.79
CA ILE A 289 0.13 16.44 11.62
C ILE A 289 0.40 17.93 11.85
N GLU A 290 -0.28 18.57 12.80
CA GLU A 290 -0.17 20.00 13.07
C GLU A 290 1.25 20.45 13.43
N PRO A 291 2.03 19.73 14.27
CA PRO A 291 3.41 20.11 14.54
C PRO A 291 4.27 20.16 13.27
N LEU A 292 4.08 19.20 12.37
CA LEU A 292 4.80 19.10 11.09
C LEU A 292 4.35 20.18 10.12
N TRP A 293 3.04 20.42 10.03
CA TRP A 293 2.45 21.48 9.23
C TRP A 293 2.98 22.85 9.62
N MET A 294 2.94 23.18 10.92
CA MET A 294 3.41 24.45 11.44
C MET A 294 4.91 24.66 11.19
N TYR A 295 5.73 23.62 11.40
CA TYR A 295 7.16 23.66 11.13
C TYR A 295 7.45 23.97 9.65
N HIS A 296 6.84 23.24 8.72
CA HIS A 296 7.15 23.42 7.30
C HIS A 296 6.54 24.69 6.69
N ARG A 297 5.44 25.18 7.28
CA ARG A 297 4.81 26.45 6.92
C ARG A 297 5.61 27.67 7.39
N TYR A 298 6.03 27.69 8.65
CA TYR A 298 6.61 28.89 9.25
C TYR A 298 8.13 28.85 9.41
N GLU A 299 8.74 27.68 9.61
CA GLU A 299 10.18 27.56 9.82
C GLU A 299 10.93 27.18 8.55
N SER A 300 10.44 26.21 7.78
CA SER A 300 11.14 25.76 6.56
C SER A 300 10.69 26.45 5.27
N GLY A 301 9.54 27.14 5.27
CA GLY A 301 8.97 27.81 4.10
C GLY A 301 8.70 26.91 2.89
N LYS A 302 8.60 25.59 3.10
CA LYS A 302 8.40 24.58 2.03
C LYS A 302 6.92 24.39 1.67
N VAL A 303 6.05 25.03 2.42
CA VAL A 303 4.61 24.91 2.33
C VAL A 303 4.01 26.30 2.22
N ASN A 304 3.33 26.58 1.10
CA ASN A 304 2.68 27.86 0.84
C ASN A 304 1.15 27.73 0.95
N MET A 305 0.46 28.81 1.32
CA MET A 305 -0.98 28.91 1.07
C MET A 305 -1.18 29.02 -0.44
N THR A 306 -1.93 28.10 -1.05
CA THR A 306 -2.78 28.51 -2.17
C THR A 306 -3.94 29.27 -1.56
N ASP A 307 -3.94 30.59 -1.75
CA ASP A 307 -5.09 31.42 -1.45
C ASP A 307 -6.24 30.94 -2.36
N ASP A 308 -7.27 30.32 -1.76
CA ASP A 308 -8.60 30.20 -2.35
C ASP A 308 -9.41 31.47 -2.05
#